data_AF-K2AUW0-F1
#
_entry.id   AF-K2AUW0-F1
#
_cell.length_a   1.000
_cell.length_b   1.000
_cell.length_c   1.000
_cell.angle_alpha   90.00
_cell.angle_beta   90.00
_cell.angle_gamma   90.00
#
_symmetry.space_group_name_H-M   'P 1'
#
loop_
_entity.id
_entity.type
_entity.pdbx_description
1 polymer ?
#
loop_
_entity_poly.entity_id
_entity_poly.type
_entity_poly.pdbx_seq_one_letter_code
_entity_poly.pdbx_strand_id
1 'polypeptide(L)' 'MAAKYAGGCAHVHVTSAAEPIDNHECHCNVCKAVTGQHSTHVAFFNYGDMKVDHPEKIKRVPFRGGSVDMNSFRAFSK' A
#
# COMPACT_ATOMS: atom_id res chain seq x y z
N MET A 1 0.68 12.75 -17.65
CA MET A 1 1.75 11.74 -17.56
C MET A 1 1.10 10.41 -17.20
N ALA A 2 1.48 9.31 -17.86
CA ALA A 2 0.95 7.99 -17.55
C ALA A 2 1.40 7.55 -16.15
N ALA A 3 0.53 6.87 -15.39
CA ALA A 3 0.88 6.35 -14.07
C ALA A 3 1.95 5.25 -14.23
N LYS A 4 3.05 5.36 -13.47
CA LYS A 4 4.15 4.38 -13.48
C LYS A 4 3.79 3.15 -12.64
N TYR A 5 3.06 3.37 -11.57
CA TYR A 5 2.59 2.35 -10.66
C TYR A 5 1.08 2.34 -10.68
N ALA A 6 0.50 1.15 -10.86
CA ALA A 6 -0.93 0.93 -10.84
C ALA A 6 -1.21 -0.29 -9.98
N GLY A 7 -2.29 -0.20 -9.21
CA GLY A 7 -2.68 -1.28 -8.34
C GLY A 7 -4.11 -1.21 -7.84
N GLY A 8 -4.46 -2.10 -6.90
CA GLY A 8 -5.81 -2.23 -6.38
C GLY A 8 -6.54 -3.47 -6.91
N CYS A 9 -7.85 -3.36 -7.12
CA CYS A 9 -8.71 -4.37 -7.75
C CYS A 9 -9.74 -3.68 -8.65
N ALA A 10 -10.60 -4.44 -9.32
CA ALA A 10 -11.63 -3.88 -10.22
C ALA A 10 -12.56 -2.83 -9.57
N HIS A 11 -12.65 -2.80 -8.24
CA HIS A 11 -13.52 -1.88 -7.49
C HIS A 11 -12.81 -0.63 -6.96
N VAL A 12 -11.48 -0.68 -6.83
CA VAL A 12 -10.65 0.39 -6.25
C VAL A 12 -9.32 0.38 -6.98
N HIS A 13 -9.02 1.48 -7.67
CA HIS A 13 -7.79 1.68 -8.41
C HIS A 13 -6.91 2.68 -7.68
N VAL A 14 -5.64 2.29 -7.53
CA VAL A 14 -4.60 3.12 -6.92
C VAL A 14 -3.53 3.35 -7.97
N THR A 15 -3.15 4.60 -8.18
CA THR A 15 -2.12 4.97 -9.16
C THR A 15 -1.14 5.96 -8.59
N SER A 16 0.12 5.86 -9.03
CA SER A 16 1.16 6.84 -8.73
C SER A 16 2.04 7.06 -9.96
N ALA A 17 2.45 8.31 -10.17
CA ALA A 17 3.44 8.70 -11.17
C ALA A 17 4.80 9.05 -10.53
N ALA A 18 4.84 9.23 -9.21
CA ALA A 18 6.05 9.49 -8.44
C ALA A 18 6.81 8.19 -8.15
N GLU A 19 8.09 8.31 -7.79
CA GLU A 19 8.88 7.17 -7.32
C GLU A 19 8.62 6.90 -5.82
N PRO A 20 8.71 5.64 -5.38
CA PRO A 20 8.57 5.32 -3.96
C PRO A 20 9.74 5.91 -3.17
N ILE A 21 9.43 6.47 -1.99
CA ILE A 21 10.41 7.04 -1.07
C ILE A 21 11.23 5.96 -0.36
N ASP A 22 10.67 4.75 -0.27
CA ASP A 22 11.31 3.60 0.33
C ASP A 22 10.74 2.33 -0.31
N ASN A 23 11.61 1.36 -0.57
CA ASN A 23 11.24 0.11 -1.20
C ASN A 23 12.14 -1.01 -0.64
N HIS A 24 11.57 -1.88 0.18
CA HIS A 24 12.33 -2.92 0.88
C HIS A 24 11.53 -4.20 1.07
N GLU A 25 12.23 -5.27 1.40
CA GLU A 25 11.61 -6.50 1.87
C GLU A 25 11.35 -6.41 3.38
N CYS A 26 10.07 -6.40 3.74
CA CYS A 26 9.63 -6.33 5.12
C CYS A 26 9.35 -7.73 5.68
N HIS A 27 9.84 -7.98 6.89
CA HIS A 27 9.64 -9.24 7.63
C HIS A 27 8.84 -9.03 8.92
N CYS A 28 8.16 -7.89 9.08
CA CYS A 28 7.47 -7.58 10.32
C CYS A 28 6.17 -8.40 10.48
N ASN A 29 5.79 -8.67 11.73
CA ASN A 29 4.58 -9.44 12.05
C ASN A 29 3.29 -8.78 11.52
N VAL A 30 3.28 -7.44 11.35
CA VAL A 30 2.12 -6.73 10.80
C VAL A 30 1.92 -7.07 9.33
N CYS A 31 2.98 -6.97 8.51
CA CYS A 31 2.92 -7.36 7.10
C CYS A 31 2.55 -8.84 6.97
N LYS A 32 3.17 -9.71 7.76
CA LYS A 32 2.84 -11.15 7.78
C LYS A 32 1.37 -11.43 8.12
N ALA A 33 0.80 -10.71 9.08
CA ALA A 33 -0.61 -10.88 9.46
C ALA A 33 -1.58 -10.41 8.38
N VAL A 34 -1.21 -9.39 7.60
CA VAL A 34 -2.06 -8.84 6.53
C VAL A 34 -1.93 -9.64 5.23
N THR A 35 -0.73 -10.07 4.87
CA THR A 35 -0.46 -10.76 3.59
C THR A 35 -0.45 -12.29 3.69
N GLY A 36 -0.23 -12.84 4.88
CA GLY A 36 0.02 -14.26 5.11
C GLY A 36 1.41 -14.73 4.67
N GLN A 37 2.25 -13.85 4.13
CA GLN A 37 3.58 -14.18 3.60
C GLN A 37 4.68 -14.02 4.65
N HIS A 38 5.72 -14.87 4.58
CA HIS A 38 6.86 -14.81 5.51
C HIS A 38 7.72 -13.55 5.31
N SER A 39 7.85 -13.10 4.06
CA SER A 39 8.42 -11.81 3.71
C SER A 39 7.51 -11.11 2.70
N THR A 40 7.52 -9.78 2.71
CA THR A 40 6.67 -8.99 1.82
C THR A 40 7.47 -7.82 1.28
N HIS A 41 7.54 -7.70 -0.04
CA HIS A 41 8.10 -6.52 -0.67
C HIS A 41 7.11 -5.36 -0.54
N VAL A 42 7.53 -4.29 0.14
CA VAL A 42 6.72 -3.11 0.40
C VAL A 42 7.41 -1.89 -0.20
N ALA A 43 6.60 -1.03 -0.80
CA ALA A 43 7.02 0.30 -1.19
C ALA A 43 6.23 1.31 -0.36
N PHE A 44 6.80 2.49 -0.17
CA PHE A 44 6.15 3.64 0.45
C PHE A 44 6.17 4.82 -0.52
N PHE A 45 5.10 5.60 -0.56
CA PHE A 45 5.00 6.85 -1.33
C PHE A 45 4.60 7.97 -0.37
N ASN A 46 4.82 9.23 -0.76
CA ASN A 46 4.23 10.34 -0.01
C ASN A 46 2.71 10.33 -0.18
N TYR A 47 2.00 10.86 0.81
CA TYR A 47 0.54 10.91 0.80
C TYR A 47 -0.02 11.61 -0.44
N GLY A 48 0.58 12.73 -0.88
CA GLY A 48 0.14 13.49 -2.04
C GLY A 48 0.43 12.85 -3.40
N ASP A 49 1.27 11.81 -3.44
CA ASP A 49 1.70 11.16 -4.67
C ASP A 49 0.76 10.03 -5.12
N MET A 50 -0.11 9.57 -4.22
CA MET A 50 -1.03 8.47 -4.44
C MET A 50 -2.43 8.97 -4.80
N LYS A 51 -2.95 8.49 -5.92
CA LYS A 51 -4.33 8.75 -6.34
C LYS A 51 -5.17 7.49 -6.17
N VAL A 52 -6.31 7.63 -5.51
CA VAL A 52 -7.29 6.57 -5.25
C VAL A 52 -8.64 7.05 -5.73
N ASP A 53 -9.35 6.24 -6.52
CA ASP A 53 -10.66 6.59 -7.08
C ASP A 53 -11.81 6.45 -6.07
N HIS A 54 -11.85 5.34 -5.33
CA HIS A 54 -12.92 4.99 -4.38
C HIS A 54 -12.34 4.71 -2.97
N PRO A 55 -11.79 5.72 -2.28
CA PRO A 55 -11.17 5.55 -0.97
C PRO A 55 -12.16 5.07 0.11
N GLU A 56 -13.46 5.32 -0.05
CA GLU A 56 -14.52 4.89 0.86
C GLU A 56 -14.71 3.36 0.90
N LYS A 57 -14.28 2.66 -0.15
CA LYS A 57 -14.32 1.18 -0.24
C LYS A 57 -13.06 0.52 0.33
N ILE A 58 -12.09 1.29 0.83
CA ILE A 58 -10.85 0.78 1.40
C ILE A 58 -11.01 0.53 2.89
N LYS A 59 -10.78 -0.71 3.31
CA LYS A 59 -10.58 -1.02 4.72
C LYS A 59 -9.20 -0.52 5.15
N ARG A 60 -9.17 0.52 5.98
CA ARG A 60 -7.94 0.98 6.63
C ARG A 60 -7.43 -0.10 7.58
N VAL A 61 -6.16 -0.46 7.44
CA VAL A 61 -5.46 -1.38 8.34
C VAL A 61 -4.49 -0.58 9.21
N PRO A 62 -4.52 -0.73 10.53
CA PRO A 62 -3.55 -0.05 11.38
C PRO A 62 -2.17 -0.67 11.16
N PHE A 63 -1.16 0.17 10.93
CA PHE A 63 0.24 -0.29 10.79
C PHE A 63 0.87 -0.62 12.16
N ARG A 64 0.20 -0.26 13.26
CA ARG A 64 0.62 -0.53 14.65
C ARG A 64 -0.59 -0.68 15.57
N GLY A 65 -0.55 -1.62 16.52
CA GLY A 65 -1.57 -1.75 17.56
C GLY A 65 -1.69 -0.43 18.34
N GLY A 66 -2.80 0.28 18.13
CA GLY A 66 -3.01 1.64 18.64
C GLY A 66 -2.88 2.68 17.53
N SER A 67 -4.01 2.91 16.83
CA SER A 67 -4.36 4.12 16.08
C SER A 67 -3.21 4.91 15.45
N VAL A 68 -2.83 4.53 14.23
CA VAL A 68 -2.49 5.50 13.18
C VAL A 68 -3.06 4.97 11.87
N ASP A 69 -3.94 5.73 11.25
CA ASP A 69 -4.48 5.45 9.93
C ASP A 69 -3.39 5.73 8.89
N MET A 70 -2.58 4.73 8.60
CA MET A 70 -1.69 4.82 7.45
C MET A 70 -2.39 4.15 6.28
N ASN A 71 -2.87 4.98 5.36
CA ASN A 71 -3.40 4.60 4.05
C ASN A 71 -2.31 4.00 3.14
N SER A 72 -1.41 3.19 3.70
CA SER A 72 -0.29 2.60 2.99
C SER A 72 -0.61 1.17 2.58
N PHE A 73 -0.73 1.02 1.26
CA PHE A 73 -0.32 -0.12 0.48
C PHE A 73 -1.05 -1.45 0.65
N ARG A 74 -1.73 -1.83 -0.43
CA ARG A 74 -1.81 -3.24 -0.81
C ARG A 74 -0.40 -3.71 -1.18
N ALA A 75 0.07 -4.72 -0.45
CA ALA A 75 1.21 -5.52 -0.86
C ALA A 75 0.95 -6.06 -2.27
N PHE A 76 1.77 -5.66 -3.23
CA PHE A 76 1.85 -6.34 -4.52
C PHE A 76 2.73 -7.57 -4.31
N SER A 77 2.10 -8.69 -3.94
CA SER A 77 2.66 -9.97 -4.35
C SER A 77 2.50 -10.04 -5.87
N LYS A 78 3.57 -10.43 -6.57
CA LYS A 78 3.40 -11.06 -7.88
C LYS A 78 2.44 -12.23 -7.78
#